data_AF-A0A059ABG5-F1
#
_entry.id   AF-A0A059ABG5-F1
#
_cell.length_a   1.000
_cell.length_b   1.000
_cell.length_c   1.000
_cell.angle_alpha   90.00
_cell.angle_beta   90.00
_cell.angle_gamma   90.00
#
_symmetry.space_group_name_H-M   'P 1'
#
loop_
_entity.id
_entity.type
_entity.pdbx_description
1 polymer ?
#
loop_
_entity_poly.entity_id
_entity_poly.type
_entity_poly.pdbx_seq_one_letter_code
_entity_poly.pdbx_strand_id
1 'polypeptide(L)'
;MTLSWLSFIISFILSIALISGQKLYSPRLSLRREDILRDPKHHFNYRPESYSTFKQKYLINYKYWGGANSNAPIFVYLGNESPLDDQLTVIGFLTDNAAQFEALSVYIE
;
A
#
# COMPACT_ATOMS: atom_id res chain seq x y z
N MET A 1 -33.09 24.71 -25.70
CA MET A 1 -32.01 24.63 -24.70
C MET A 1 -30.76 24.12 -25.42
N THR A 2 -29.96 25.02 -25.97
CA THR A 2 -28.78 24.66 -26.77
C THR A 2 -27.57 24.55 -25.86
N LEU A 3 -27.11 23.31 -25.62
CA LEU A 3 -25.81 23.08 -25.01
C LEU A 3 -24.74 23.66 -25.93
N SER A 4 -24.03 24.67 -25.43
CA SER A 4 -22.95 25.34 -26.14
C SER A 4 -21.78 24.39 -26.35
N TRP A 5 -21.24 24.37 -27.58
CA TRP A 5 -20.06 23.58 -27.95
C TRP A 5 -18.83 23.91 -27.08
N LEU A 6 -18.77 25.14 -26.56
CA LEU A 6 -17.77 25.58 -25.59
C LEU A 6 -17.85 24.82 -24.26
N SER A 7 -19.05 24.44 -23.81
CA SER A 7 -19.23 23.69 -22.56
C SER A 7 -18.68 22.26 -22.67
N PHE A 8 -18.73 21.66 -23.87
CA PHE A 8 -18.12 20.35 -24.12
C PHE A 8 -16.59 20.42 -24.07
N ILE A 9 -15.99 21.46 -24.66
CA ILE A 9 -14.54 21.65 -24.65
C ILE A 9 -14.02 21.90 -23.22
N ILE A 10 -14.72 22.75 -22.46
CA ILE A 10 -14.35 23.02 -21.06
C ILE A 10 -14.50 21.76 -20.21
N SER A 11 -15.59 21.00 -20.36
CA SER A 11 -15.78 19.74 -19.63
C SER A 11 -14.74 18.69 -20.01
N PHE A 12 -14.33 18.64 -21.29
CA PHE A 12 -13.29 17.73 -21.74
C PHE A 12 -11.95 18.12 -21.13
N ILE A 13 -11.53 19.39 -21.21
CA ILE A 13 -10.29 19.90 -20.61
C ILE A 13 -10.26 19.68 -19.09
N LEU A 14 -11.38 19.89 -18.39
CA LEU A 14 -11.48 19.64 -16.95
C LEU A 14 -11.38 18.15 -16.61
N SER A 15 -11.89 17.26 -17.47
CA SER A 15 -11.78 15.80 -17.33
C SER A 15 -10.36 15.29 -17.56
N ILE A 16 -9.62 15.84 -18.53
CA ILE A 16 -8.20 15.48 -18.74
C ILE A 16 -7.30 16.07 -17.64
N ALA A 17 -7.63 17.25 -17.10
CA ALA A 17 -6.93 17.81 -15.95
C ALA A 17 -7.09 16.92 -14.69
N LEU A 18 -8.26 16.30 -14.51
CA LEU A 18 -8.51 15.34 -13.42
C LEU A 18 -7.66 14.06 -13.55
N ILE A 19 -7.36 13.65 -14.80
CA ILE A 19 -6.54 12.46 -15.10
C ILE A 19 -5.04 12.79 -15.04
N SER A 20 -4.63 13.98 -15.48
CA SER A 20 -3.25 14.49 -15.43
C SER A 20 -2.78 14.82 -14.01
N GLY A 21 -3.73 15.10 -13.09
CA GLY A 21 -3.47 15.32 -11.67
C GLY A 21 -3.08 14.06 -10.88
N GLN A 22 -3.22 12.88 -11.46
CA GLN A 22 -2.61 11.65 -10.92
C GLN A 22 -1.12 11.72 -11.21
N LYS A 23 -0.42 12.53 -10.40
CA LYS A 23 1.03 12.47 -10.23
C LYS A 23 1.37 10.98 -10.21
N LEU A 24 2.20 10.50 -11.13
CA LEU A 24 2.92 9.23 -10.94
C LEU A 24 3.72 9.42 -9.67
N TYR A 25 3.06 9.14 -8.56
CA TYR A 25 3.61 9.26 -7.23
C TYR A 25 4.45 8.01 -7.12
N SER A 26 5.64 8.02 -7.69
CA SER A 26 6.68 7.10 -7.25
C SER A 26 6.91 7.49 -5.79
N PRO A 27 6.40 6.73 -4.80
CA PRO A 27 6.58 7.11 -3.42
C PRO A 27 8.08 6.98 -3.18
N ARG A 28 8.78 8.12 -3.14
CA ARG A 28 10.18 8.13 -2.75
C ARG A 28 10.24 7.54 -1.35
N LEU A 29 10.91 6.40 -1.25
CA LEU A 29 10.88 5.41 -0.18
C LEU A 29 11.58 5.89 1.11
N SER A 30 11.44 7.16 1.48
CA SER A 30 12.25 7.77 2.55
C SER A 30 11.81 7.42 3.97
N LEU A 31 10.68 6.72 4.15
CA LEU A 31 10.14 6.27 5.44
C LEU A 31 9.79 4.76 5.40
N ARG A 32 10.60 4.00 4.65
CA ARG A 32 10.50 2.55 4.51
C ARG A 32 11.42 1.89 5.54
N ARG A 33 10.87 0.99 6.36
CA ARG A 33 11.69 0.03 7.11
C ARG A 33 11.48 -1.36 6.51
N GLU A 34 12.57 -1.92 5.99
CA GLU A 34 12.70 -3.33 5.59
C GLU A 34 13.21 -4.08 6.80
N ASP A 35 12.40 -4.99 7.31
CA ASP A 35 12.71 -5.77 8.49
C ASP A 35 12.41 -7.26 8.21
N ILE A 36 12.80 -8.10 9.17
CA ILE A 36 12.68 -9.55 9.08
C ILE A 36 11.95 -10.08 10.31
N LEU A 37 10.78 -10.67 10.10
CA LEU A 37 10.03 -11.41 11.12
C LEU A 37 10.50 -12.86 11.15
N ARG A 38 10.43 -13.48 12.33
CA ARG A 38 10.75 -14.89 12.52
C ARG A 38 9.47 -15.69 12.62
N ASP A 39 9.21 -16.48 11.60
CA ASP A 39 7.96 -17.22 11.48
C ASP A 39 8.20 -18.73 11.62
N PRO A 40 7.32 -19.47 12.31
CA PRO A 40 7.40 -20.92 12.36
C PRO A 40 7.33 -21.50 10.95
N LYS A 41 8.24 -22.40 10.57
CA LYS A 41 8.18 -23.05 9.24
C LYS A 41 6.97 -23.97 9.10
N HIS A 42 6.49 -24.52 10.20
CA HIS A 42 5.43 -25.53 10.22
C HIS A 42 4.34 -25.14 11.22
N HIS A 43 3.33 -24.41 10.74
CA HIS A 43 2.21 -23.97 11.59
C HIS A 43 1.30 -25.11 12.07
N PHE A 44 1.39 -26.29 11.46
CA PHE A 44 0.50 -27.44 11.71
C PHE A 44 1.19 -28.63 12.39
N ASN A 45 2.46 -28.49 12.80
CA ASN A 45 3.21 -29.54 13.48
C ASN A 45 3.81 -29.03 14.79
N TYR A 46 3.38 -29.61 15.92
CA TYR A 46 3.78 -29.21 17.27
C TYR A 46 4.92 -30.06 17.84
N ARG A 47 5.55 -30.93 17.04
CA ARG A 47 6.72 -31.68 17.52
C ARG A 47 7.94 -30.76 17.62
N PRO A 48 8.84 -30.95 18.60
CA PRO A 48 9.97 -30.05 18.82
C PRO A 48 10.87 -29.83 17.59
N GLU A 49 10.99 -30.84 16.72
CA GLU A 49 11.79 -30.77 15.48
C GLU A 49 11.24 -29.75 14.48
N SER A 50 9.98 -29.34 14.63
CA SER A 50 9.28 -28.41 13.75
C SER A 50 9.35 -26.95 14.21
N TYR A 51 9.98 -26.66 15.35
CA TYR A 51 10.07 -25.31 15.92
C TYR A 51 11.10 -24.39 15.25
N SER A 52 11.70 -24.84 14.16
CA SER A 52 12.59 -23.98 13.39
C SER A 52 11.81 -22.81 12.77
N THR A 53 12.43 -21.63 12.79
CA THR A 53 11.87 -20.43 12.17
C THR A 53 12.53 -20.13 10.83
N PHE A 54 11.84 -19.37 9.98
CA PHE A 54 12.44 -18.73 8.82
C PHE A 54 12.26 -17.20 8.90
N LYS A 55 12.91 -16.51 7.98
CA LYS A 55 12.89 -15.04 7.88
C LYS A 55 11.84 -14.64 6.85
N GLN A 56 10.77 -13.99 7.28
CA GLN A 56 9.77 -13.42 6.37
C GLN A 56 10.07 -11.93 6.16
N LYS A 57 10.18 -11.51 4.90
CA LYS A 57 10.40 -10.11 4.52
C LYS A 57 9.09 -9.35 4.69
N TYR A 58 9.18 -8.15 5.23
CA TYR A 58 8.05 -7.22 5.26
C TYR A 58 8.53 -5.77 5.15
N LEU A 59 7.58 -4.91 4.83
CA LEU A 59 7.78 -3.47 4.66
C LEU A 59 6.75 -2.73 5.48
N ILE A 60 7.19 -1.69 6.18
CA ILE A 60 6.29 -0.75 6.86
C ILE A 60 6.48 0.65 6.30
N ASN A 61 5.37 1.32 6.04
CA ASN A 61 5.33 2.72 5.65
C ASN A 61 4.54 3.55 6.68
N TYR A 62 5.27 4.43 7.36
CA TYR A 62 4.75 5.29 8.42
C TYR A 62 4.25 6.66 7.92
N LYS A 63 4.36 6.95 6.62
CA LYS A 63 4.17 8.30 6.05
C LYS A 63 2.89 9.01 6.49
N TYR A 64 1.79 8.26 6.62
CA TYR A 64 0.47 8.79 6.95
C TYR A 64 -0.06 8.30 8.30
N TRP A 65 0.71 7.53 9.05
CA TRP A 65 0.18 6.88 10.23
C TRP A 65 -0.11 7.90 11.35
N GLY A 66 -1.38 8.01 11.75
CA GLY A 66 -1.83 8.89 12.84
C GLY A 66 -1.36 8.45 14.23
N GLY A 67 -0.79 7.24 14.33
CA GLY A 67 -0.26 6.67 15.57
C GLY A 67 -1.30 5.84 16.34
N ALA A 68 -0.82 4.99 17.25
CA ALA A 68 -1.69 4.10 18.03
C ALA A 68 -2.72 4.87 18.89
N ASN A 69 -2.35 6.07 19.37
CA ASN A 69 -3.22 6.88 20.24
C ASN A 69 -4.42 7.49 19.51
N SER A 70 -4.39 7.60 18.18
CA SER A 70 -5.51 8.11 17.38
C SER A 70 -6.46 7.01 16.90
N ASN A 71 -6.25 5.75 17.31
CA ASN A 71 -6.92 4.57 16.77
C ASN A 71 -6.81 4.46 15.23
N ALA A 72 -5.72 5.00 14.66
CA ALA A 72 -5.42 4.86 13.25
C ALA A 72 -5.33 3.38 12.84
N PRO A 73 -6.00 2.96 11.76
CA PRO A 73 -6.03 1.57 11.32
C PRO A 73 -4.68 1.13 10.75
N ILE A 74 -4.51 -0.18 10.66
CA ILE A 74 -3.39 -0.82 9.96
C ILE A 74 -3.95 -1.47 8.69
N PHE A 75 -3.41 -1.05 7.56
CA PHE A 75 -3.66 -1.62 6.24
C PHE A 75 -2.59 -2.65 5.95
N VAL A 76 -2.99 -3.91 5.76
CA VAL A 76 -2.08 -5.03 5.53
C VAL A 76 -2.27 -5.58 4.13
N TYR A 77 -1.20 -5.58 3.33
CA TYR A 77 -1.09 -6.36 2.11
C TYR A 77 -0.50 -7.72 2.42
N LEU A 78 -1.19 -8.77 1.96
CA LEU A 78 -0.70 -10.14 2.00
C LEU A 78 -0.11 -10.46 0.63
N GLY A 79 1.20 -10.71 0.61
CA GLY A 79 1.98 -11.09 -0.56
C GLY A 79 1.28 -12.14 -1.42
N ASN A 80 1.49 -12.04 -2.72
CA ASN A 80 1.03 -13.04 -3.68
C ASN A 80 2.21 -13.95 -4.07
N GLU A 81 2.06 -14.68 -5.17
CA GLU A 81 3.08 -15.60 -5.69
C GLU A 81 4.23 -14.88 -6.43
N SER A 82 4.52 -13.62 -6.11
CA SER A 82 5.55 -12.81 -6.78
C SER A 82 6.31 -11.93 -5.79
N PRO A 83 7.56 -11.55 -6.11
CA PRO A 83 8.38 -10.74 -5.22
C PRO A 83 7.68 -9.44 -4.83
N LEU A 84 7.76 -9.08 -3.55
CA LEU A 84 7.05 -7.93 -3.01
C LEU A 84 7.45 -6.62 -3.72
N ASP A 85 8.72 -6.50 -4.10
CA ASP A 85 9.26 -5.30 -4.75
C ASP A 85 8.56 -4.98 -6.09
N ASP A 86 8.14 -6.02 -6.82
CA ASP A 86 7.41 -5.88 -8.09
C ASP A 86 5.97 -5.38 -7.86
N GLN A 87 5.37 -5.78 -6.74
CA GLN A 87 3.97 -5.50 -6.42
C GLN A 87 3.75 -4.09 -5.87
N LEU A 88 4.74 -3.48 -5.20
CA LEU A 88 4.60 -2.15 -4.58
C LEU A 88 4.22 -1.03 -5.56
N THR A 89 4.51 -1.21 -6.84
CA THR A 89 4.17 -0.24 -7.89
C THR A 89 2.74 -0.40 -8.42
N VAL A 90 2.11 -1.55 -8.17
CA VAL A 90 0.80 -1.92 -8.72
C VAL A 90 -0.29 -1.89 -7.64
N ILE A 91 0.05 -2.13 -6.37
CA ILE A 91 -0.89 -2.09 -5.25
C ILE A 91 -1.27 -0.64 -4.93
N GLY A 92 -2.31 -0.15 -5.59
CA GLY A 92 -2.84 1.21 -5.39
C GLY A 92 -3.67 1.36 -4.11
N PHE A 93 -4.66 0.48 -3.89
CA PHE A 93 -5.70 0.69 -2.88
C PHE A 93 -5.18 1.08 -1.49
N LEU A 94 -4.20 0.37 -0.93
CA LEU A 94 -3.69 0.66 0.40
C LEU A 94 -2.96 2.01 0.44
N THR A 95 -2.10 2.28 -0.55
CA THR A 95 -1.32 3.52 -0.64
C THR A 95 -2.21 4.73 -0.90
N ASP A 96 -3.19 4.57 -1.80
CA ASP A 96 -4.10 5.64 -2.24
C ASP A 96 -5.03 6.08 -1.11
N ASN A 97 -5.41 5.15 -0.23
CA ASN A 97 -6.32 5.43 0.89
C ASN A 97 -5.58 5.71 2.21
N ALA A 98 -4.29 5.40 2.34
CA ALA A 98 -3.56 5.52 3.61
C ALA A 98 -3.64 6.92 4.24
N ALA A 99 -3.59 7.99 3.43
CA ALA A 99 -3.70 9.35 3.93
C ALA A 99 -5.08 9.67 4.51
N GLN A 100 -6.15 9.23 3.84
CA GLN A 100 -7.53 9.50 4.27
C GLN A 100 -7.85 8.84 5.60
N PHE A 101 -7.32 7.65 5.83
CA PHE A 101 -7.55 6.88 7.05
C PHE A 101 -6.46 7.09 8.10
N GLU A 102 -5.45 7.92 7.82
CA GLU A 102 -4.24 8.02 8.64
C GLU A 102 -3.59 6.65 8.94
N ALA A 103 -3.67 5.73 7.99
CA ALA A 103 -3.37 4.32 8.20
C ALA A 103 -1.87 4.03 8.21
N LEU A 104 -1.46 3.06 9.03
CA LEU A 104 -0.15 2.41 8.88
C LEU A 104 -0.24 1.40 7.72
N SER A 105 0.63 1.48 6.72
CA SER A 105 0.67 0.45 5.68
C SER A 105 1.76 -0.58 5.99
N VAL A 106 1.38 -1.85 5.99
CA VAL A 106 2.25 -3.01 6.18
C VAL A 106 2.12 -3.92 4.97
N TYR A 107 3.25 -4.31 4.38
CA TYR A 107 3.29 -5.22 3.24
C TYR A 107 4.12 -6.43 3.64
N ILE A 108 3.54 -7.61 3.55
CA ILE A 108 4.18 -8.88 3.88
C ILE A 108 4.47 -9.60 2.57
N GLU A 109 5.70 -10.10 2.39
CA GLU A 109 6.05 -10.96 1.26
C GLU A 109 5.51 -12.38 1.46
#